data_AF-A0A852NI72-F1
#
_entry.id   AF-A0A852NI72-F1
#
_cell.length_a   1.000
_cell.length_b   1.000
_cell.length_c   1.000
_cell.angle_alpha   90.00
_cell.angle_beta   90.00
_cell.angle_gamma   90.00
#
_symmetry.space_group_name_H-M   'P 1'
#
loop_
_entity.id
_entity.type
_entity.pdbx_description
1 polymer ?
#
loop_
_entity_poly.entity_id
_entity_poly.type
_entity_poly.pdbx_seq_one_letter_code
_entity_poly.pdbx_strand_id
1 'polypeptide(L)'
;VPVAFWGFLCVLGCPSCVRAVLSGNTAVVLSPPAAAPPLLLLGELSGEGAALPPGVLNVLAGPPGLCQALRAHPEVTSVTFLGAPQEELQALVWGSPCRGPRLECPRGGRVVVIVLDSADLDSAAAAIAATTAAPPALFPWGGCVVLAQDTVATALERRLRTRLTALQVGDPLDLKSKVGPLPPGTPTPEDVVQEAREEGAQVFQVPLPPLPEGGERFYPPTLISGVAPTSRCLREPAPGPLLVLLPVRSPNEAVAMASALPRTAAAAVWAQDITVALDTADRLPQGLVWLNALDLLDPSGGCAGGAADTDLDEALREFGRPPWEQPPKVDEPLSPLVTADDPSDPDLAQAVATARRAAPGWGRLPGASRARVLRGAAAVLGVGHGTPKDGDSGDTDGSLRRALLRWAARAERMGGAVQEVPEGRALMTRRPLGVLGVAWSWPRPLTSELLPSALALGNCVVVVAPPGVVGPAQRLRK
;
A
#
# COMPACT_ATOMS: atom_id res chain seq x y z
N VAL A 1 -13.28 -10.11 19.40
CA VAL A 1 -14.19 -9.93 18.24
C VAL A 1 -13.60 -10.71 17.07
N PRO A 2 -14.37 -11.49 16.29
CA PRO A 2 -13.81 -12.30 15.20
C PRO A 2 -13.43 -11.44 13.98
N VAL A 3 -12.20 -11.61 13.51
CA VAL A 3 -11.60 -10.97 12.33
C VAL A 3 -11.15 -12.06 11.35
N ALA A 4 -11.60 -11.98 10.10
CA ALA A 4 -11.25 -12.97 9.08
C ALA A 4 -10.12 -12.49 8.14
N PHE A 5 -9.20 -13.38 7.75
CA PHE A 5 -8.09 -13.11 6.81
C PHE A 5 -8.13 -14.05 5.61
N TRP A 6 -7.72 -13.59 4.42
CA TRP A 6 -7.54 -14.45 3.23
C TRP A 6 -6.24 -14.14 2.50
N GLY A 7 -5.36 -15.10 2.20
CA GLY A 7 -4.19 -14.85 1.35
C GLY A 7 -3.18 -15.98 1.15
N PHE A 8 -2.28 -15.76 0.19
CA PHE A 8 -1.11 -16.60 -0.14
C PHE A 8 0.15 -16.02 0.50
N LEU A 9 0.47 -16.39 1.74
CA LEU A 9 1.87 -16.40 2.18
C LEU A 9 2.08 -17.20 3.46
N CYS A 10 3.08 -18.06 3.44
CA CYS A 10 3.62 -18.73 4.62
C CYS A 10 5.04 -18.27 4.83
N VAL A 11 5.25 -17.38 5.80
CA VAL A 11 6.44 -17.47 6.67
C VAL A 11 6.00 -17.34 8.13
N LEU A 12 5.38 -16.25 8.59
CA LEU A 12 5.11 -16.06 10.02
C LEU A 12 3.93 -15.11 10.28
N GLY A 13 2.70 -15.58 10.04
CA GLY A 13 1.47 -14.87 10.39
C GLY A 13 1.22 -13.64 9.52
N CYS A 14 0.03 -13.51 8.95
CA CYS A 14 -0.43 -12.20 8.52
C CYS A 14 -0.15 -11.20 9.68
N PRO A 15 0.67 -10.14 9.49
CA PRO A 15 0.97 -9.18 10.57
C PRO A 15 -0.31 -8.66 11.25
N SER A 16 -1.38 -8.66 10.49
CA SER A 16 -2.71 -8.19 10.84
C SER A 16 -3.50 -9.23 11.63
N CYS A 17 -3.26 -10.53 11.39
CA CYS A 17 -3.71 -11.59 12.28
C CYS A 17 -3.02 -11.48 13.64
N VAL A 18 -1.70 -11.24 13.65
CA VAL A 18 -0.95 -11.03 14.90
C VAL A 18 -1.48 -9.78 15.63
N ARG A 19 -1.64 -8.65 14.93
CA ARG A 19 -2.21 -7.41 15.49
C ARG A 19 -3.64 -7.56 15.99
N ALA A 20 -4.49 -8.31 15.29
CA ALA A 20 -5.84 -8.61 15.73
C ALA A 20 -5.81 -9.38 17.05
N VAL A 21 -5.02 -10.46 17.14
CA VAL A 21 -4.91 -11.24 18.38
C VAL A 21 -4.31 -10.41 19.51
N LEU A 22 -3.26 -9.62 19.26
CA LEU A 22 -2.65 -8.72 20.24
C LEU A 22 -3.61 -7.62 20.75
N SER A 23 -4.54 -7.17 19.91
CA SER A 23 -5.59 -6.21 20.30
C SER A 23 -6.78 -6.86 21.01
N GLY A 24 -6.71 -8.16 21.32
CA GLY A 24 -7.75 -8.90 22.03
C GLY A 24 -8.87 -9.44 21.12
N ASN A 25 -8.62 -9.52 19.82
CA ASN A 25 -9.55 -10.09 18.85
C ASN A 25 -9.32 -11.58 18.63
N THR A 26 -10.34 -12.27 18.12
CA THR A 26 -10.23 -13.66 17.66
C THR A 26 -10.03 -13.63 16.16
N ALA A 27 -9.22 -14.53 15.62
CA ALA A 27 -8.85 -14.55 14.21
C ALA A 27 -9.35 -15.82 13.52
N VAL A 28 -9.88 -15.66 12.31
CA VAL A 28 -10.23 -16.74 11.40
C VAL A 28 -9.41 -16.57 10.12
N VAL A 29 -8.41 -17.41 9.91
CA VAL A 29 -7.55 -17.36 8.73
C VAL A 29 -8.06 -18.37 7.70
N LEU A 30 -8.46 -17.90 6.53
CA LEU A 30 -8.85 -18.73 5.40
C LEU A 30 -7.73 -18.76 4.36
N SER A 31 -7.25 -19.96 4.03
CA SER A 31 -6.24 -20.16 3.00
C SER A 31 -6.77 -21.00 1.83
N PRO A 32 -6.35 -20.72 0.58
CA PRO A 32 -6.55 -21.67 -0.49
C PRO A 32 -5.80 -22.98 -0.19
N PRO A 33 -6.31 -24.15 -0.64
CA PRO A 33 -5.75 -25.46 -0.28
C PRO A 33 -4.26 -25.62 -0.62
N ALA A 34 -3.81 -25.04 -1.74
CA ALA A 34 -2.42 -25.13 -2.19
C ALA A 34 -1.41 -24.42 -1.27
N ALA A 35 -1.84 -23.40 -0.52
CA ALA A 35 -0.99 -22.63 0.39
C ALA A 35 -1.31 -22.86 1.88
N ALA A 36 -2.28 -23.73 2.17
CA ALA A 36 -2.78 -23.99 3.52
C ALA A 36 -1.81 -24.74 4.47
N PRO A 37 -0.93 -25.67 4.04
CA PRO A 37 -0.24 -26.56 4.98
C PRO A 37 0.54 -25.86 6.10
N PRO A 38 1.36 -24.82 5.86
CA PRO A 38 2.10 -24.18 6.96
C PRO A 38 1.20 -23.35 7.89
N LEU A 39 0.07 -22.82 7.39
CA LEU A 39 -0.93 -22.15 8.23
C LEU A 39 -1.69 -23.16 9.11
N LEU A 40 -2.00 -24.34 8.58
CA LEU A 40 -2.64 -25.42 9.36
C LEU A 40 -1.71 -25.91 10.47
N LEU A 41 -0.41 -26.07 10.17
CA LEU A 41 0.61 -26.38 11.17
C LEU A 41 0.67 -25.31 12.27
N LEU A 42 0.60 -24.02 11.91
CA LEU A 42 0.52 -22.94 12.90
C LEU A 42 -0.74 -23.07 13.79
N GLY A 43 -1.86 -23.48 13.20
CA GLY A 43 -3.09 -23.79 13.94
C GLY A 43 -2.91 -24.93 14.94
N GLU A 44 -2.23 -26.01 14.56
CA GLU A 44 -1.90 -27.14 15.44
C GLU A 44 -0.97 -26.70 16.58
N LEU A 45 0.10 -25.97 16.25
CA LEU A 45 1.08 -25.47 17.22
C LEU A 45 0.49 -24.45 18.20
N SER A 46 -0.60 -23.76 17.82
CA SER A 46 -1.25 -22.79 18.71
C SER A 46 -1.79 -23.38 20.01
N GLY A 47 -1.97 -24.70 20.08
CA GLY A 47 -2.34 -25.43 21.29
C GLY A 47 -1.16 -25.89 22.17
N GLU A 48 0.08 -25.69 21.73
CA GLU A 48 1.29 -26.16 22.41
C GLU A 48 2.10 -24.99 23.02
N GLY A 49 2.84 -25.23 24.12
CA GLY A 49 3.90 -24.31 24.57
C GLY A 49 3.49 -22.88 24.98
N ALA A 50 2.47 -22.74 25.82
CA ALA A 50 1.69 -21.52 26.13
C ALA A 50 0.50 -21.33 25.18
N ALA A 51 -0.39 -22.31 25.21
CA ALA A 51 -1.55 -22.44 24.33
C ALA A 51 -2.40 -21.15 24.29
N LEU A 52 -2.77 -20.74 23.09
CA LEU A 52 -3.86 -19.77 22.91
C LEU A 52 -5.17 -20.41 23.40
N PRO A 53 -6.05 -19.63 24.06
CA PRO A 53 -7.38 -20.13 24.41
C PRO A 53 -8.11 -20.67 23.18
N PRO A 54 -8.84 -21.79 23.31
CA PRO A 54 -9.60 -22.37 22.20
C PRO A 54 -10.49 -21.33 21.52
N GLY A 55 -10.40 -21.24 20.19
CA GLY A 55 -11.16 -20.31 19.36
C GLY A 55 -10.52 -18.92 19.15
N VAL A 56 -9.38 -18.62 19.77
CA VAL A 56 -8.64 -17.37 19.50
C VAL A 56 -8.05 -17.34 18.09
N LEU A 57 -7.50 -18.47 17.62
CA LEU A 57 -7.03 -18.64 16.25
C LEU A 57 -7.74 -19.83 15.63
N ASN A 58 -8.36 -19.62 14.47
CA ASN A 58 -9.02 -20.67 13.69
C ASN A 58 -8.46 -20.63 12.28
N VAL A 59 -7.89 -21.73 11.80
CA VAL A 59 -7.34 -21.81 10.45
C VAL A 59 -8.20 -22.74 9.61
N LEU A 60 -8.66 -22.26 8.46
CA LEU A 60 -9.51 -22.97 7.53
C LEU A 60 -8.84 -23.04 6.16
N ALA A 61 -8.93 -24.20 5.51
CA ALA A 61 -8.54 -24.38 4.12
C ALA A 61 -9.80 -24.55 3.27
N GLY A 62 -9.97 -23.74 2.22
CA GLY A 62 -11.19 -23.80 1.43
C GLY A 62 -11.14 -23.03 0.10
N PRO A 63 -12.11 -23.27 -0.78
CA PRO A 63 -12.20 -22.58 -2.06
C PRO A 63 -12.52 -21.08 -1.86
N PRO A 64 -12.25 -20.22 -2.87
CA PRO A 64 -12.53 -18.78 -2.80
C PRO A 64 -13.98 -18.43 -2.40
N GLY A 65 -14.95 -19.28 -2.74
CA GLY A 65 -16.36 -19.10 -2.35
C GLY A 65 -16.59 -19.04 -0.84
N LEU A 66 -15.73 -19.66 -0.02
CA LEU A 66 -15.82 -19.60 1.44
C LEU A 66 -15.55 -18.17 1.97
N CYS A 67 -14.81 -17.34 1.23
CA CYS A 67 -14.61 -15.93 1.57
C CYS A 67 -15.92 -15.14 1.54
N GLN A 68 -16.79 -15.44 0.55
CA GLN A 68 -18.09 -14.79 0.44
C GLN A 68 -18.99 -15.17 1.62
N ALA A 69 -18.95 -16.44 2.04
CA ALA A 69 -19.68 -16.91 3.21
C ALA A 69 -19.18 -16.26 4.51
N LEU A 70 -17.85 -16.18 4.72
CA LEU A 70 -17.26 -15.49 5.87
C LEU A 70 -17.67 -14.01 5.93
N ARG A 71 -17.69 -13.35 4.77
CA ARG A 71 -18.11 -11.96 4.63
C ARG A 71 -19.59 -11.75 4.97
N ALA A 72 -20.45 -12.67 4.55
CA ALA A 72 -21.89 -12.58 4.81
C ALA A 72 -22.27 -12.95 6.26
N HIS A 73 -21.32 -13.48 7.04
CA HIS A 73 -21.61 -13.98 8.38
C HIS A 73 -21.87 -12.84 9.36
N PRO A 74 -23.04 -12.81 10.04
CA PRO A 74 -23.46 -11.68 10.88
C PRO A 74 -22.56 -11.44 12.10
N GLU A 75 -21.86 -12.48 12.56
CA GLU A 75 -20.96 -12.38 13.72
C GLU A 75 -19.53 -11.91 13.35
N VAL A 76 -19.17 -11.89 12.06
CA VAL A 76 -17.85 -11.44 11.61
C VAL A 76 -17.83 -9.92 11.52
N THR A 77 -16.93 -9.29 12.30
CA THR A 77 -16.94 -7.82 12.44
C THR A 77 -16.06 -7.12 11.41
N SER A 78 -14.93 -7.72 11.05
CA SER A 78 -13.99 -7.19 10.05
C SER A 78 -13.42 -8.32 9.20
N VAL A 79 -13.22 -8.03 7.92
CA VAL A 79 -12.57 -8.95 6.98
C VAL A 79 -11.39 -8.21 6.34
N THR A 80 -10.24 -8.85 6.34
CA THR A 80 -9.01 -8.36 5.73
C THR A 80 -8.59 -9.29 4.61
N PHE A 81 -8.50 -8.78 3.38
CA PHE A 81 -8.07 -9.54 2.21
C PHE A 81 -6.61 -9.25 1.90
N LEU A 82 -5.81 -10.30 1.69
CA LEU A 82 -4.40 -10.25 1.32
C LEU A 82 -4.22 -10.87 -0.07
N GLY A 83 -3.84 -10.05 -1.05
CA GLY A 83 -3.34 -10.54 -2.34
C GLY A 83 -4.37 -10.74 -3.46
N ALA A 84 -5.55 -10.13 -3.40
CA ALA A 84 -6.48 -10.07 -4.55
C ALA A 84 -6.30 -8.79 -5.40
N PRO A 85 -6.59 -8.83 -6.71
CA PRO A 85 -6.60 -7.65 -7.57
C PRO A 85 -7.68 -6.63 -7.14
N GLN A 86 -7.39 -5.34 -7.32
CA GLN A 86 -8.23 -4.22 -6.85
C GLN A 86 -9.69 -4.29 -7.34
N GLU A 87 -9.93 -4.82 -8.53
CA GLU A 87 -11.27 -4.92 -9.13
C GLU A 87 -12.14 -5.94 -8.41
N GLU A 88 -11.59 -7.10 -8.02
CA GLU A 88 -12.28 -8.10 -7.20
C GLU A 88 -12.50 -7.56 -5.77
N LEU A 89 -11.53 -6.83 -5.23
CA LEU A 89 -11.62 -6.21 -3.91
C LEU A 89 -12.68 -5.11 -3.83
N GLN A 90 -12.85 -4.29 -4.88
CA GLN A 90 -13.88 -3.25 -4.92
C GLN A 90 -15.30 -3.84 -4.99
N ALA A 91 -15.54 -4.88 -5.79
CA ALA A 91 -16.80 -5.62 -5.75
C ALA A 91 -17.06 -6.25 -4.36
N LEU A 92 -15.98 -6.62 -3.65
CA LEU A 92 -16.02 -7.17 -2.31
C LEU A 92 -16.22 -6.13 -1.18
N VAL A 93 -16.15 -4.83 -1.45
CA VAL A 93 -16.31 -3.77 -0.43
C VAL A 93 -17.73 -3.21 -0.39
N TRP A 94 -18.42 -3.09 -1.53
CA TRP A 94 -19.66 -2.31 -1.68
C TRP A 94 -20.98 -3.06 -1.35
N GLY A 95 -21.03 -3.90 -0.31
CA GLY A 95 -22.27 -4.62 0.04
C GLY A 95 -22.22 -5.52 1.27
N SER A 96 -21.32 -5.26 2.22
CA SER A 96 -21.16 -6.08 3.43
C SER A 96 -21.81 -5.42 4.64
N PRO A 97 -22.43 -6.19 5.56
CA PRO A 97 -22.79 -5.69 6.89
C PRO A 97 -21.57 -5.51 7.82
N CYS A 98 -20.42 -6.10 7.45
CA CYS A 98 -19.15 -5.92 8.17
C CYS A 98 -18.66 -4.47 8.10
N ARG A 99 -17.99 -4.00 9.16
CA ARG A 99 -17.25 -2.73 9.14
C ARG A 99 -16.30 -2.78 7.94
N GLY A 100 -16.38 -1.79 7.06
CA GLY A 100 -15.89 -1.82 5.67
C GLY A 100 -14.63 -2.69 5.49
N PRO A 101 -14.64 -3.69 4.59
CA PRO A 101 -13.54 -4.64 4.48
C PRO A 101 -12.23 -3.91 4.22
N ARG A 102 -11.22 -4.29 5.01
CA ARG A 102 -9.90 -3.65 4.98
C ARG A 102 -9.08 -4.34 3.89
N LEU A 103 -8.61 -3.54 2.94
CA LEU A 103 -7.77 -4.01 1.86
C LEU A 103 -6.33 -3.82 2.27
N GLU A 104 -5.76 -4.84 2.89
CA GLU A 104 -4.33 -4.89 3.09
C GLU A 104 -3.71 -5.49 1.85
N CYS A 105 -3.00 -4.65 1.12
CA CYS A 105 -2.51 -5.04 -0.17
C CYS A 105 -1.03 -5.39 -0.04
N PRO A 106 -0.64 -6.68 0.08
CA PRO A 106 0.48 -7.12 -0.71
C PRO A 106 -0.02 -7.05 -2.15
N ARG A 107 0.01 -5.84 -2.72
CA ARG A 107 -0.10 -5.64 -4.16
C ARG A 107 0.89 -6.65 -4.71
N GLY A 108 0.44 -7.62 -5.50
CA GLY A 108 1.32 -8.49 -6.28
C GLY A 108 2.12 -7.60 -7.24
N GLY A 109 3.12 -6.95 -6.67
CA GLY A 109 3.57 -5.65 -7.07
C GLY A 109 5.07 -5.64 -7.03
N ARG A 110 5.64 -4.99 -8.03
CA ARG A 110 7.08 -5.05 -8.26
C ARG A 110 7.80 -4.15 -7.29
N VAL A 111 9.01 -4.59 -6.93
CA VAL A 111 9.94 -3.73 -6.22
C VAL A 111 10.73 -2.94 -7.26
N VAL A 112 10.77 -1.62 -7.09
CA VAL A 112 11.58 -0.74 -7.94
C VAL A 112 12.92 -0.50 -7.25
N VAL A 113 14.03 -0.85 -7.91
CA VAL A 113 15.36 -0.63 -7.37
C VAL A 113 16.04 0.48 -8.16
N ILE A 114 16.35 1.59 -7.52
CA ILE A 114 17.03 2.74 -8.12
C ILE A 114 18.51 2.66 -7.73
N VAL A 115 19.41 2.67 -8.72
CA VAL A 115 20.86 2.64 -8.52
C VAL A 115 21.47 3.91 -9.12
N LEU A 116 22.01 4.77 -8.26
CA LEU A 116 22.59 6.05 -8.65
C LEU A 116 24.12 5.97 -8.85
N ASP A 117 24.72 7.04 -9.38
CA ASP A 117 26.13 7.10 -9.79
C ASP A 117 27.10 6.80 -8.63
N SER A 118 26.74 7.24 -7.42
CA SER A 118 27.56 7.03 -6.21
C SER A 118 27.29 5.69 -5.53
N ALA A 119 26.44 4.82 -6.07
CA ALA A 119 26.09 3.55 -5.43
C ALA A 119 27.26 2.57 -5.34
N ASP A 120 27.28 1.76 -4.28
CA ASP A 120 28.09 0.55 -4.25
C ASP A 120 27.45 -0.52 -5.13
N LEU A 121 27.99 -0.69 -6.34
CA LEU A 121 27.47 -1.60 -7.35
C LEU A 121 27.62 -3.08 -6.97
N ASP A 122 28.61 -3.44 -6.15
CA ASP A 122 28.82 -4.83 -5.76
C ASP A 122 27.79 -5.26 -4.72
N SER A 123 27.51 -4.40 -3.73
CA SER A 123 26.45 -4.62 -2.75
C SER A 123 25.06 -4.56 -3.40
N ALA A 124 24.81 -3.58 -4.27
CA ALA A 124 23.54 -3.46 -5.00
C ALA A 124 23.28 -4.70 -5.88
N ALA A 125 24.26 -5.15 -6.65
CA ALA A 125 24.11 -6.33 -7.50
C ALA A 125 23.88 -7.62 -6.69
N ALA A 126 24.54 -7.75 -5.53
CA ALA A 126 24.34 -8.90 -4.65
C ALA A 126 22.91 -8.94 -4.09
N ALA A 127 22.41 -7.81 -3.59
CA ALA A 127 21.05 -7.71 -3.05
C ALA A 127 19.97 -7.94 -4.12
N ILE A 128 20.12 -7.33 -5.31
CA ILE A 128 19.17 -7.51 -6.42
C ILE A 128 19.15 -8.99 -6.86
N ALA A 129 20.31 -9.62 -7.04
CA ALA A 129 20.37 -11.03 -7.43
C ALA A 129 19.79 -11.96 -6.35
N ALA A 130 19.99 -11.64 -5.07
CA ALA A 130 19.38 -12.39 -3.96
C ALA A 130 17.84 -12.35 -4.02
N THR A 131 17.26 -11.18 -4.34
CA THR A 131 15.79 -11.08 -4.49
C THR A 131 15.20 -11.81 -5.69
N THR A 132 16.01 -12.07 -6.72
CA THR A 132 15.61 -12.95 -7.83
C THR A 132 15.53 -14.40 -7.38
N ALA A 133 16.36 -14.80 -6.43
CA ALA A 133 16.42 -16.16 -5.92
C ALA A 133 15.34 -16.41 -4.86
N ALA A 134 15.27 -15.53 -3.86
CA ALA A 134 14.24 -15.51 -2.85
C ALA A 134 13.48 -14.18 -2.99
N PRO A 135 12.27 -14.17 -3.57
CA PRO A 135 11.49 -12.94 -3.65
C PRO A 135 11.25 -12.38 -2.24
N PRO A 136 11.25 -11.05 -2.07
CA PRO A 136 10.97 -10.42 -0.79
C PRO A 136 9.72 -10.99 -0.14
N ALA A 137 9.75 -11.22 1.17
CA ALA A 137 8.68 -11.96 1.84
C ALA A 137 7.29 -11.30 1.65
N LEU A 138 7.24 -9.98 1.51
CA LEU A 138 5.99 -9.25 1.30
C LEU A 138 5.60 -9.10 -0.18
N PHE A 139 6.47 -9.49 -1.11
CA PHE A 139 6.32 -9.33 -2.56
C PHE A 139 6.62 -10.65 -3.30
N PRO A 140 5.85 -11.73 -3.05
CA PRO A 140 6.13 -13.10 -3.50
C PRO A 140 6.09 -13.29 -5.03
N TRP A 141 5.48 -12.35 -5.76
CA TRP A 141 5.34 -12.42 -7.22
C TRP A 141 6.59 -11.94 -7.99
N GLY A 142 7.69 -11.65 -7.29
CA GLY A 142 9.06 -11.95 -7.76
C GLY A 142 9.69 -11.10 -8.87
N GLY A 143 9.08 -10.00 -9.30
CA GLY A 143 9.68 -9.10 -10.28
C GLY A 143 10.34 -7.87 -9.65
N CYS A 144 11.61 -7.59 -9.98
CA CYS A 144 12.25 -6.31 -9.71
C CYS A 144 12.48 -5.51 -11.00
N VAL A 145 12.14 -4.22 -10.97
CA VAL A 145 12.52 -3.28 -12.02
C VAL A 145 13.67 -2.43 -11.51
N VAL A 146 14.82 -2.54 -12.15
CA VAL A 146 16.05 -1.84 -11.80
C VAL A 146 16.18 -0.61 -12.70
N LEU A 147 16.16 0.58 -12.10
CA LEU A 147 16.43 1.86 -12.75
C LEU A 147 17.87 2.28 -12.38
N ALA A 148 18.80 2.15 -13.31
CA ALA A 148 20.22 2.44 -13.05
C ALA A 148 20.68 3.67 -13.84
N GLN A 149 21.44 4.56 -13.22
CA GLN A 149 21.96 5.71 -13.95
C GLN A 149 22.87 5.29 -15.12
N ASP A 150 22.82 6.03 -16.24
CA ASP A 150 23.55 5.73 -17.48
C ASP A 150 25.03 5.40 -17.23
N THR A 151 25.67 6.11 -16.30
CA THR A 151 27.10 5.95 -16.01
C THR A 151 27.43 4.59 -15.38
N VAL A 152 26.49 4.00 -14.63
CA VAL A 152 26.67 2.75 -13.88
C VAL A 152 25.91 1.57 -14.49
N ALA A 153 24.94 1.81 -15.37
CA ALA A 153 24.04 0.79 -15.91
C ALA A 153 24.78 -0.41 -16.52
N THR A 154 25.74 -0.17 -17.43
CA THR A 154 26.52 -1.26 -18.06
C THR A 154 27.37 -2.02 -17.04
N ALA A 155 27.95 -1.32 -16.07
CA ALA A 155 28.79 -1.92 -15.05
C ALA A 155 27.97 -2.75 -14.04
N LEU A 156 26.73 -2.33 -13.76
CA LEU A 156 25.76 -3.05 -12.95
C LEU A 156 25.26 -4.30 -13.70
N GLU A 157 24.89 -4.16 -14.98
CA GLU A 157 24.42 -5.27 -15.81
C GLU A 157 25.43 -6.42 -15.84
N ARG A 158 26.72 -6.11 -16.04
CA ARG A 158 27.79 -7.12 -16.01
C ARG A 158 27.84 -7.87 -14.68
N ARG A 159 27.75 -7.15 -13.55
CA ARG A 159 27.78 -7.74 -12.20
C ARG A 159 26.55 -8.60 -11.94
N LEU A 160 25.36 -8.12 -12.35
CA LEU A 160 24.12 -8.87 -12.24
C LEU A 160 24.20 -10.18 -13.02
N ARG A 161 24.66 -10.15 -14.28
CA ARG A 161 24.87 -11.37 -15.07
C ARG A 161 25.77 -12.37 -14.36
N THR A 162 26.92 -11.93 -13.82
CA THR A 162 27.82 -12.81 -13.05
C THR A 162 27.15 -13.41 -11.82
N ARG A 163 26.40 -12.61 -11.04
CA ARG A 163 25.72 -13.08 -9.83
C ARG A 163 24.58 -14.04 -10.15
N LEU A 164 23.80 -13.76 -11.19
CA LEU A 164 22.72 -14.64 -11.66
C LEU A 164 23.28 -15.99 -12.10
N THR A 165 24.40 -16.04 -12.83
CA THR A 165 25.05 -17.30 -13.22
C THR A 165 25.52 -18.13 -12.01
N ALA A 166 25.82 -17.48 -10.89
CA ALA A 166 26.22 -18.16 -9.66
C ALA A 166 25.03 -18.73 -8.85
N LEU A 167 23.78 -18.39 -9.21
CA LEU A 167 22.60 -18.91 -8.54
C LEU A 167 22.40 -20.39 -8.87
N GLN A 168 22.22 -21.19 -7.84
CA GLN A 168 21.90 -22.62 -7.98
C GLN A 168 20.38 -22.78 -8.02
N VAL A 169 19.88 -23.25 -9.16
CA VAL A 169 18.48 -23.65 -9.36
C VAL A 169 18.38 -25.15 -9.07
N GLY A 170 17.42 -25.56 -8.27
CA GLY A 170 17.27 -26.98 -7.92
C GLY A 170 16.21 -27.23 -6.85
N ASP A 171 16.23 -28.43 -6.29
CA ASP A 171 15.29 -28.90 -5.27
C ASP A 171 15.16 -27.88 -4.11
N PRO A 172 13.95 -27.42 -3.75
CA PRO A 172 13.75 -26.50 -2.64
C PRO A 172 14.16 -27.06 -1.27
N LEU A 173 14.31 -28.38 -1.13
CA LEU A 173 14.81 -29.02 0.09
C LEU A 173 16.34 -29.04 0.19
N ASP A 174 17.06 -28.78 -0.90
CA ASP A 174 18.52 -28.62 -0.86
C ASP A 174 18.89 -27.22 -0.34
N LEU A 175 19.57 -27.15 0.80
CA LEU A 175 20.06 -25.90 1.41
C LEU A 175 20.98 -25.08 0.49
N LYS A 176 21.60 -25.73 -0.50
CA LYS A 176 22.45 -25.07 -1.51
C LYS A 176 21.62 -24.44 -2.63
N SER A 177 20.44 -24.98 -2.92
CA SER A 177 19.51 -24.39 -3.88
C SER A 177 19.06 -23.02 -3.38
N LYS A 178 19.04 -22.04 -4.29
CA LYS A 178 18.58 -20.68 -4.02
C LYS A 178 17.35 -20.30 -4.82
N VAL A 179 17.11 -20.96 -5.95
CA VAL A 179 15.96 -20.72 -6.82
C VAL A 179 15.13 -22.00 -6.87
N GLY A 180 13.93 -21.93 -6.29
CA GLY A 180 12.97 -23.04 -6.29
C GLY A 180 12.04 -23.03 -7.52
N PRO A 181 11.12 -24.01 -7.61
CA PRO A 181 10.13 -24.08 -8.67
C PRO A 181 9.08 -22.97 -8.56
N LEU A 182 8.44 -22.62 -9.67
CA LEU A 182 7.28 -21.74 -9.67
C LEU A 182 6.12 -22.40 -8.88
N PRO A 183 5.37 -21.61 -8.09
CA PRO A 183 4.23 -22.16 -7.36
C PRO A 183 3.20 -22.82 -8.30
N PRO A 184 2.52 -23.89 -7.85
CA PRO A 184 1.44 -24.51 -8.61
C PRO A 184 0.37 -23.50 -9.04
N GLY A 185 -0.13 -23.60 -10.28
CA GLY A 185 -1.13 -22.67 -10.84
C GLY A 185 -0.59 -21.34 -11.36
N THR A 186 0.65 -20.96 -11.05
CA THR A 186 1.30 -19.75 -11.59
C THR A 186 1.52 -19.87 -13.11
N PRO A 187 1.15 -18.88 -13.94
CA PRO A 187 1.48 -18.89 -15.36
C PRO A 187 2.98 -18.70 -15.57
N THR A 188 3.52 -19.26 -16.65
CA THR A 188 4.93 -19.06 -17.02
C THR A 188 5.14 -17.67 -17.61
N PRO A 189 6.23 -16.97 -17.29
CA PRO A 189 6.51 -15.65 -17.86
C PRO A 189 7.04 -15.67 -19.29
N GLU A 190 7.18 -16.85 -19.92
CA GLU A 190 7.80 -17.01 -21.25
C GLU A 190 7.19 -16.11 -22.32
N ASP A 191 5.86 -15.97 -22.35
CA ASP A 191 5.17 -15.12 -23.33
C ASP A 191 5.65 -13.65 -23.25
N VAL A 192 5.82 -13.15 -22.02
CA VAL A 192 6.28 -11.77 -21.76
C VAL A 192 7.75 -11.60 -22.12
N VAL A 193 8.57 -12.62 -21.87
CA VAL A 193 10.00 -12.62 -22.21
C VAL A 193 10.19 -12.67 -23.72
N GLN A 194 9.39 -13.48 -24.42
CA GLN A 194 9.46 -13.64 -25.87
C GLN A 194 8.99 -12.37 -26.58
N GLU A 195 7.91 -11.74 -26.13
CA GLU A 195 7.46 -10.44 -26.63
C GLU A 195 8.56 -9.37 -26.48
N ALA A 196 9.22 -9.31 -25.31
CA ALA A 196 10.33 -8.39 -25.10
C ALA A 196 11.50 -8.64 -26.07
N ARG A 197 11.82 -9.90 -26.38
CA ARG A 197 12.85 -10.25 -27.39
C ARG A 197 12.46 -9.75 -28.78
N GLU A 198 11.20 -9.92 -29.16
CA GLU A 198 10.66 -9.47 -30.45
C GLU A 198 10.66 -7.94 -30.57
N GLU A 199 10.46 -7.22 -29.47
CA GLU A 199 10.61 -5.76 -29.39
C GLU A 199 12.08 -5.29 -29.44
N GLY A 200 13.06 -6.22 -29.46
CA GLY A 200 14.49 -5.92 -29.54
C GLY A 200 15.21 -5.82 -28.19
N ALA A 201 14.57 -6.22 -27.09
CA ALA A 201 15.23 -6.28 -25.79
C ALA A 201 16.28 -7.39 -25.75
N GLN A 202 17.34 -7.15 -24.99
CA GLN A 202 18.37 -8.14 -24.71
C GLN A 202 17.94 -9.00 -23.53
N VAL A 203 17.79 -10.30 -23.75
CA VAL A 203 17.41 -11.25 -22.71
C VAL A 203 18.59 -12.16 -22.38
N PHE A 204 19.03 -12.11 -21.13
CA PHE A 204 20.02 -12.99 -20.55
C PHE A 204 19.34 -14.02 -19.63
N GLN A 205 19.44 -15.30 -19.98
CA GLN A 205 18.90 -16.40 -19.18
C GLN A 205 20.03 -17.33 -18.75
N VAL A 206 19.99 -17.74 -17.48
CA VAL A 206 20.89 -18.76 -16.96
C VAL A 206 20.33 -20.14 -17.33
N PRO A 207 21.06 -20.99 -18.05
CA PRO A 207 20.58 -22.33 -18.39
C PRO A 207 20.21 -23.13 -17.15
N LEU A 208 19.07 -23.82 -17.20
CA LEU A 208 18.63 -24.69 -16.11
C LEU A 208 19.55 -25.92 -16.03
N PRO A 209 19.97 -26.34 -14.82
CA PRO A 209 20.66 -27.62 -14.62
C PRO A 209 19.72 -28.81 -14.88
N PRO A 210 20.21 -30.05 -14.92
CA PRO A 210 19.33 -31.23 -14.92
C PRO A 210 18.43 -31.18 -13.67
N LEU A 211 17.13 -31.01 -13.90
CA LEU A 211 16.12 -30.85 -12.85
C LEU A 211 15.61 -32.22 -12.39
N PRO A 212 15.14 -32.33 -11.13
CA PRO A 212 14.58 -33.58 -10.62
C PRO A 212 13.38 -34.06 -11.45
N GLU A 213 13.26 -35.37 -11.63
CA GLU A 213 12.15 -36.00 -12.33
C GLU A 213 10.85 -35.85 -11.51
N GLY A 214 9.98 -34.93 -11.93
CA GLY A 214 8.65 -34.81 -11.34
C GLY A 214 8.02 -33.44 -11.47
N GLY A 215 7.48 -33.09 -12.64
CA GLY A 215 6.41 -32.09 -12.84
C GLY A 215 6.61 -30.64 -12.33
N GLU A 216 7.69 -30.33 -11.65
CA GLU A 216 7.98 -29.03 -11.06
C GLU A 216 8.35 -28.02 -12.15
N ARG A 217 7.66 -26.88 -12.14
CA ARG A 217 7.82 -25.85 -13.18
C ARG A 217 8.92 -24.87 -12.79
N PHE A 218 10.15 -25.22 -13.09
CA PHE A 218 11.28 -24.30 -12.92
C PHE A 218 11.32 -23.29 -14.08
N TYR A 219 11.75 -22.07 -13.77
CA TYR A 219 11.99 -21.02 -14.76
C TYR A 219 13.38 -20.43 -14.55
N PRO A 220 14.17 -20.22 -15.61
CA PRO A 220 15.54 -19.70 -15.46
C PRO A 220 15.53 -18.26 -14.91
N PRO A 221 16.44 -17.91 -13.98
CA PRO A 221 16.70 -16.52 -13.65
C PRO A 221 16.99 -15.72 -14.92
N THR A 222 16.17 -14.68 -15.15
CA THR A 222 16.15 -13.95 -16.41
C THR A 222 16.39 -12.46 -16.16
N LEU A 223 17.37 -11.89 -16.85
CA LEU A 223 17.64 -10.46 -16.89
C LEU A 223 17.27 -9.92 -18.28
N ILE A 224 16.38 -8.93 -18.32
CA ILE A 224 15.94 -8.25 -19.54
C ILE A 224 16.49 -6.82 -19.50
N SER A 225 17.24 -6.42 -20.52
CA SER A 225 17.77 -5.06 -20.69
C SER A 225 17.42 -4.49 -22.06
N GLY A 226 17.51 -3.16 -22.23
CA GLY A 226 17.18 -2.50 -23.50
C GLY A 226 15.69 -2.53 -23.85
N VAL A 227 14.83 -2.60 -22.84
CA VAL A 227 13.37 -2.68 -22.99
C VAL A 227 12.78 -1.33 -23.40
N ALA A 228 11.83 -1.34 -24.34
CA ALA A 228 11.05 -0.16 -24.69
C ALA A 228 10.11 0.27 -23.53
N PRO A 229 9.95 1.57 -23.23
CA PRO A 229 9.07 2.03 -22.14
C PRO A 229 7.61 1.55 -22.22
N THR A 230 7.13 1.21 -23.41
CA THR A 230 5.77 0.71 -23.67
C THR A 230 5.65 -0.82 -23.59
N SER A 231 6.75 -1.52 -23.39
CA SER A 231 6.79 -2.99 -23.37
C SER A 231 5.83 -3.56 -22.34
N ARG A 232 5.18 -4.67 -22.69
CA ARG A 232 4.28 -5.38 -21.76
C ARG A 232 4.99 -5.79 -20.48
N CYS A 233 6.27 -6.14 -20.55
CA CYS A 233 7.05 -6.53 -19.38
C CYS A 233 7.17 -5.41 -18.33
N LEU A 234 6.95 -4.13 -18.68
CA LEU A 234 6.88 -3.00 -17.74
C LEU A 234 5.45 -2.67 -17.31
N ARG A 235 4.45 -2.95 -18.13
CA ARG A 235 3.03 -2.67 -17.83
C ARG A 235 2.39 -3.74 -16.94
N GLU A 236 2.75 -5.01 -17.16
CA GLU A 236 2.17 -6.15 -16.45
C GLU A 236 3.25 -6.85 -15.61
N PRO A 237 3.05 -7.01 -14.29
CA PRO A 237 3.98 -7.79 -13.48
C PRO A 237 3.86 -9.27 -13.88
N ALA A 238 4.93 -9.80 -14.47
CA ALA A 238 5.05 -11.21 -14.78
C ALA A 238 5.60 -11.98 -13.57
N PRO A 239 5.07 -13.17 -13.25
CA PRO A 239 5.55 -13.98 -12.13
C PRO A 239 6.88 -14.66 -12.47
N GLY A 240 7.67 -14.94 -11.45
CA GLY A 240 8.91 -15.71 -11.57
C GLY A 240 10.18 -14.86 -11.43
N PRO A 241 11.36 -15.47 -11.57
CA PRO A 241 12.66 -14.84 -11.28
C PRO A 241 13.10 -13.90 -12.41
N LEU A 242 12.37 -12.80 -12.61
CA LEU A 242 12.60 -11.82 -13.68
C LEU A 242 13.15 -10.50 -13.13
N LEU A 243 14.22 -10.01 -13.76
CA LEU A 243 14.76 -8.68 -13.57
C LEU A 243 14.65 -7.87 -14.86
N VAL A 244 14.16 -6.65 -14.76
CA VAL A 244 14.15 -5.70 -15.89
C VAL A 244 15.06 -4.52 -15.56
N LEU A 245 16.12 -4.31 -16.35
CA LEU A 245 17.07 -3.21 -16.18
C LEU A 245 16.81 -2.12 -17.21
N LEU A 246 16.59 -0.89 -16.72
CA LEU A 246 16.39 0.31 -17.52
C LEU A 246 17.42 1.38 -17.14
N PRO A 247 18.10 1.98 -18.13
CA PRO A 247 18.98 3.11 -17.90
C PRO A 247 18.16 4.39 -17.65
N VAL A 248 18.67 5.27 -16.79
CA VAL A 248 18.10 6.59 -16.49
C VAL A 248 19.20 7.66 -16.47
N ARG A 249 18.89 8.90 -16.83
CA ARG A 249 19.89 9.98 -16.88
C ARG A 249 20.08 10.68 -15.54
N SER A 250 19.02 10.74 -14.75
CA SER A 250 19.02 11.50 -13.50
C SER A 250 18.14 10.88 -12.41
N PRO A 251 18.35 11.22 -11.12
CA PRO A 251 17.45 10.82 -10.04
C PRO A 251 16.00 11.30 -10.27
N ASN A 252 15.82 12.47 -10.89
CA ASN A 252 14.50 13.01 -11.22
C ASN A 252 13.75 12.14 -12.22
N GLU A 253 14.45 11.64 -13.23
CA GLU A 253 13.90 10.72 -14.22
C GLU A 253 13.58 9.36 -13.59
N ALA A 254 14.45 8.85 -12.73
CA ALA A 254 14.21 7.62 -11.98
C ALA A 254 12.91 7.68 -11.17
N VAL A 255 12.69 8.80 -10.45
CA VAL A 255 11.45 9.03 -9.70
C VAL A 255 10.23 9.11 -10.63
N ALA A 256 10.34 9.82 -11.76
CA ALA A 256 9.26 9.93 -12.73
C ALA A 256 8.87 8.57 -13.32
N MET A 257 9.86 7.76 -13.69
CA MET A 257 9.65 6.40 -14.19
C MET A 257 9.09 5.47 -13.12
N ALA A 258 9.65 5.47 -11.90
CA ALA A 258 9.14 4.71 -10.77
C ALA A 258 7.68 5.04 -10.44
N SER A 259 7.27 6.29 -10.67
CA SER A 259 5.89 6.74 -10.47
C SER A 259 4.94 6.35 -11.60
N ALA A 260 5.47 6.19 -12.83
CA ALA A 260 4.70 5.75 -13.98
C ALA A 260 4.48 4.23 -14.01
N LEU A 261 5.33 3.46 -13.31
CA LEU A 261 5.24 2.01 -13.25
C LEU A 261 3.98 1.57 -12.47
N PRO A 262 3.09 0.77 -13.08
CA PRO A 262 1.90 0.28 -12.41
C PRO A 262 2.27 -0.78 -11.38
N ARG A 263 1.45 -0.88 -10.32
CA ARG A 263 1.53 -1.93 -9.29
C ARG A 263 2.92 -2.01 -8.65
N THR A 264 3.49 -0.87 -8.25
CA THR A 264 4.72 -0.82 -7.44
C THR A 264 4.34 -0.65 -5.97
N ALA A 265 4.95 -1.45 -5.09
CA ALA A 265 4.58 -1.49 -3.68
C ALA A 265 5.70 -0.99 -2.75
N ALA A 266 6.93 -1.39 -3.07
CA ALA A 266 8.13 -0.96 -2.38
C ALA A 266 9.20 -0.50 -3.38
N ALA A 267 10.16 0.25 -2.89
CA ALA A 267 11.34 0.65 -3.64
C ALA A 267 12.61 0.51 -2.81
N ALA A 268 13.75 0.43 -3.47
CA ALA A 268 15.07 0.56 -2.85
C ALA A 268 15.88 1.61 -3.59
N VAL A 269 16.62 2.44 -2.86
CA VAL A 269 17.51 3.46 -3.43
C VAL A 269 18.94 3.16 -2.99
N TRP A 270 19.83 2.99 -3.95
CA TRP A 270 21.26 2.77 -3.74
C TRP A 270 22.05 4.02 -4.11
N ALA A 271 22.72 4.60 -3.13
CA ALA A 271 23.62 5.76 -3.27
C ALA A 271 24.48 5.91 -2.01
N GLN A 272 25.77 6.24 -2.16
CA GLN A 272 26.64 6.56 -1.02
C GLN A 272 26.34 7.95 -0.43
N ASP A 273 25.84 8.88 -1.25
CA ASP A 273 25.38 10.18 -0.77
C ASP A 273 24.00 10.06 -0.13
N ILE A 274 23.95 10.15 1.20
CA ILE A 274 22.72 10.06 1.98
C ILE A 274 21.72 11.17 1.66
N THR A 275 22.19 12.36 1.27
CA THR A 275 21.30 13.49 0.96
C THR A 275 20.53 13.19 -0.32
N VAL A 276 21.22 12.68 -1.34
CA VAL A 276 20.60 12.27 -2.60
C VAL A 276 19.68 11.05 -2.39
N ALA A 277 20.10 10.10 -1.57
CA ALA A 277 19.30 8.91 -1.23
C ALA A 277 17.96 9.31 -0.56
N LEU A 278 18.02 10.18 0.45
CA LEU A 278 16.84 10.66 1.18
C LEU A 278 15.93 11.55 0.32
N ASP A 279 16.48 12.47 -0.48
CA ASP A 279 15.68 13.29 -1.40
C ASP A 279 14.95 12.42 -2.44
N THR A 280 15.67 11.45 -3.00
CA THR A 280 15.08 10.52 -3.98
C THR A 280 13.98 9.69 -3.32
N ALA A 281 14.23 9.13 -2.13
CA ALA A 281 13.26 8.35 -1.38
C ALA A 281 12.00 9.15 -1.01
N ASP A 282 12.15 10.42 -0.59
CA ASP A 282 11.00 11.27 -0.27
C ASP A 282 10.14 11.60 -1.50
N ARG A 283 10.65 11.43 -2.72
CA ARG A 283 9.88 11.76 -3.92
C ARG A 283 9.19 10.55 -4.53
N LEU A 284 9.48 9.35 -4.03
CA LEU A 284 8.89 8.10 -4.49
C LEU A 284 7.45 7.92 -3.97
N PRO A 285 6.53 7.38 -4.81
CA PRO A 285 5.15 7.13 -4.39
C PRO A 285 4.96 5.82 -3.61
N GLN A 286 6.00 4.97 -3.53
CA GLN A 286 5.92 3.68 -2.85
C GLN A 286 5.78 3.85 -1.32
N GLY A 287 5.06 2.91 -0.69
CA GLY A 287 4.76 2.96 0.75
C GLY A 287 5.91 2.46 1.63
N LEU A 288 6.91 1.82 1.03
CA LEU A 288 8.15 1.38 1.69
C LEU A 288 9.32 1.71 0.79
N VAL A 289 10.36 2.34 1.35
CA VAL A 289 11.60 2.64 0.64
C VAL A 289 12.78 2.21 1.49
N TRP A 290 13.59 1.28 0.97
CA TRP A 290 14.86 0.89 1.58
C TRP A 290 16.00 1.77 1.04
N LEU A 291 16.98 2.08 1.89
CA LEU A 291 18.19 2.81 1.51
C LEU A 291 19.39 1.89 1.64
N ASN A 292 20.15 1.70 0.55
CA ASN A 292 21.34 0.83 0.48
C ASN A 292 21.13 -0.60 1.02
N ALA A 293 19.89 -1.07 0.95
CA ALA A 293 19.48 -2.40 1.37
C ALA A 293 18.22 -2.79 0.60
N LEU A 294 17.83 -4.05 0.70
CA LEU A 294 16.65 -4.60 0.04
C LEU A 294 16.12 -5.75 0.89
N ASP A 295 14.80 -5.84 1.02
CA ASP A 295 14.11 -6.86 1.82
C ASP A 295 14.47 -6.84 3.32
N LEU A 296 14.79 -5.66 3.86
CA LEU A 296 14.88 -5.48 5.32
C LEU A 296 13.47 -5.41 5.90
N LEU A 297 13.14 -6.38 6.75
CA LEU A 297 11.88 -6.45 7.47
C LEU A 297 12.15 -6.44 8.96
N ASP A 298 11.43 -5.59 9.69
CA ASP A 298 11.45 -5.67 11.14
C ASP A 298 10.66 -6.92 11.58
N PRO A 299 11.25 -7.84 12.37
CA PRO A 299 10.54 -8.98 12.93
C PRO A 299 9.33 -8.59 13.80
N SER A 300 9.24 -7.33 14.28
CA SER A 300 8.02 -6.81 14.93
C SER A 300 6.82 -6.66 13.99
N GLY A 301 7.03 -6.73 12.67
CA GLY A 301 6.02 -6.54 11.62
C GLY A 301 6.01 -5.12 11.02
N GLY A 302 6.92 -4.24 11.45
CA GLY A 302 6.93 -2.84 11.09
C GLY A 302 7.85 -2.61 9.91
N CYS A 303 7.38 -2.86 8.70
CA CYS A 303 7.87 -2.28 7.44
C CYS A 303 7.19 -2.98 6.25
N ALA A 304 6.02 -2.50 5.80
CA ALA A 304 5.71 -2.30 4.39
C ALA A 304 4.30 -1.76 4.14
N GLY A 305 4.19 -0.88 3.13
CA GLY A 305 3.18 -1.10 2.09
C GLY A 305 1.72 -0.85 2.46
N GLY A 306 1.43 0.24 3.18
CA GLY A 306 0.07 0.73 3.40
C GLY A 306 -0.38 0.55 4.85
N ALA A 307 -0.52 1.68 5.56
CA ALA A 307 -1.03 1.78 6.93
C ALA A 307 -0.54 0.66 7.87
N ALA A 308 0.77 0.59 8.13
CA ALA A 308 1.32 -0.44 9.01
C ALA A 308 2.45 0.11 9.89
N ASP A 309 2.05 0.85 10.93
CA ASP A 309 2.84 1.00 12.15
C ASP A 309 2.57 -0.24 13.04
N THR A 310 3.60 -0.79 13.69
CA THR A 310 3.46 -1.87 14.70
C THR A 310 3.10 -1.37 16.08
N ASP A 311 2.93 -0.05 16.25
CA ASP A 311 2.42 0.49 17.50
C ASP A 311 1.05 -0.12 17.80
N LEU A 312 0.89 -0.61 19.03
CA LEU A 312 -0.39 -1.09 19.57
C LEU A 312 -1.51 -0.06 19.31
N ASP A 313 -1.18 1.24 19.29
CA ASP A 313 -2.09 2.32 18.95
C ASP A 313 -2.67 2.22 17.53
N GLU A 314 -1.88 1.84 16.52
CA GLU A 314 -2.38 1.67 15.15
C GLU A 314 -3.15 0.35 15.03
N ALA A 315 -2.69 -0.73 15.68
CA ALA A 315 -3.45 -1.97 15.78
C ALA A 315 -4.82 -1.76 16.47
N LEU A 316 -4.90 -0.88 17.47
CA LEU A 316 -6.15 -0.47 18.12
C LEU A 316 -6.97 0.49 17.25
N ARG A 317 -6.36 1.33 16.41
CA ARG A 317 -7.10 2.10 15.38
C ARG A 317 -7.71 1.16 14.34
N GLU A 318 -7.02 0.08 14.04
CA GLU A 318 -7.44 -0.87 13.01
C GLU A 318 -8.49 -1.87 13.53
N PHE A 319 -8.20 -2.54 14.64
CA PHE A 319 -9.00 -3.64 15.18
C PHE A 319 -9.71 -3.30 16.49
N GLY A 320 -9.46 -2.11 17.05
CA GLY A 320 -10.15 -1.62 18.23
C GLY A 320 -11.45 -0.89 17.89
N ARG A 321 -12.29 -0.78 18.93
CA ARG A 321 -13.50 0.04 18.91
C ARG A 321 -13.58 0.87 20.19
N PRO A 322 -14.06 2.13 20.11
CA PRO A 322 -14.46 2.87 21.29
C PRO A 322 -15.53 2.07 22.06
N PRO A 323 -15.54 2.08 23.41
CA PRO A 323 -16.55 1.36 24.19
C PRO A 323 -18.01 1.77 23.89
N TRP A 324 -18.21 2.96 23.31
CA TRP A 324 -19.50 3.54 22.98
C TRP A 324 -19.95 3.30 21.53
N GLU A 325 -19.09 2.78 20.65
CA GLU A 325 -19.44 2.51 19.24
C GLU A 325 -20.25 1.21 19.16
N GLN A 326 -21.55 1.31 18.87
CA GLN A 326 -22.40 0.17 18.54
C GLN A 326 -22.42 -0.03 17.02
N PRO A 327 -22.40 -1.29 16.52
CA PRO A 327 -22.57 -1.53 15.09
C PRO A 327 -23.91 -0.94 14.65
N PRO A 328 -23.96 -0.28 13.48
CA PRO A 328 -25.22 0.24 12.96
C PRO A 328 -26.20 -0.93 12.81
N LYS A 329 -27.42 -0.78 13.34
CA LYS A 329 -28.47 -1.78 13.12
C LYS A 329 -28.86 -1.70 11.65
N VAL A 330 -28.70 -2.81 10.93
CA VAL A 330 -28.97 -2.92 9.48
C VAL A 330 -30.46 -2.66 9.14
N ASP A 331 -31.33 -2.67 10.15
CA ASP A 331 -32.77 -2.41 10.03
C ASP A 331 -33.11 -0.94 9.74
N GLU A 332 -32.19 0.00 9.98
CA GLU A 332 -32.35 1.38 9.53
C GLU A 332 -31.66 1.54 8.18
N PRO A 333 -32.38 1.94 7.11
CA PRO A 333 -31.71 2.32 5.89
C PRO A 333 -30.73 3.44 6.23
N LEU A 334 -29.43 3.20 5.99
CA LEU A 334 -28.45 4.28 5.85
C LEU A 334 -29.13 5.34 5.01
N SER A 335 -29.22 6.57 5.54
CA SER A 335 -30.03 7.70 5.04
C SER A 335 -30.42 7.57 3.58
N PRO A 336 -31.70 7.79 3.21
CA PRO A 336 -32.24 7.44 1.88
C PRO A 336 -31.19 7.73 0.83
N LEU A 337 -30.75 6.67 0.13
CA LEU A 337 -29.72 6.70 -0.90
C LEU A 337 -29.70 8.10 -1.50
N VAL A 338 -28.74 8.92 -1.07
CA VAL A 338 -28.46 10.16 -1.78
C VAL A 338 -27.84 9.63 -3.04
N THR A 339 -28.68 9.37 -4.04
CA THR A 339 -28.25 9.16 -5.40
C THR A 339 -27.45 10.41 -5.69
N ALA A 340 -26.13 10.28 -5.70
CA ALA A 340 -25.29 11.32 -6.26
C ALA A 340 -25.91 11.64 -7.62
N ASP A 341 -26.25 12.91 -7.84
CA ASP A 341 -26.57 13.39 -9.16
C ASP A 341 -25.48 12.86 -10.12
N ASP A 342 -25.91 12.45 -11.31
CA ASP A 342 -25.15 11.84 -12.41
C ASP A 342 -23.63 11.79 -12.19
N PRO A 343 -22.96 10.62 -12.15
CA PRO A 343 -21.49 10.55 -12.07
C PRO A 343 -20.77 11.31 -13.21
N SER A 344 -21.50 11.74 -14.23
CA SER A 344 -21.08 12.63 -15.31
C SER A 344 -21.29 14.12 -15.02
N ASP A 345 -21.65 14.49 -13.79
CA ASP A 345 -21.90 15.88 -13.37
C ASP A 345 -20.65 16.74 -13.69
N PRO A 346 -20.78 17.76 -14.55
CA PRO A 346 -19.65 18.55 -15.01
C PRO A 346 -19.03 19.39 -13.88
N ASP A 347 -19.80 19.81 -12.88
CA ASP A 347 -19.32 20.59 -11.73
C ASP A 347 -18.53 19.69 -10.77
N LEU A 348 -18.99 18.47 -10.53
CA LEU A 348 -18.24 17.48 -9.75
C LEU A 348 -16.92 17.11 -10.45
N ALA A 349 -16.97 16.81 -11.76
CA ALA A 349 -15.78 16.52 -12.55
C ALA A 349 -14.77 17.67 -12.51
N GLN A 350 -15.24 18.91 -12.65
CA GLN A 350 -14.40 20.11 -12.58
C GLN A 350 -13.80 20.33 -11.18
N ALA A 351 -14.56 20.10 -10.11
CA ALA A 351 -14.09 20.20 -8.73
C ALA A 351 -12.99 19.17 -8.44
N VAL A 352 -13.21 17.91 -8.83
CA VAL A 352 -12.23 16.83 -8.70
C VAL A 352 -10.97 17.12 -9.51
N ALA A 353 -11.11 17.58 -10.76
CA ALA A 353 -9.96 17.94 -11.60
C ALA A 353 -9.14 19.11 -10.99
N THR A 354 -9.82 20.08 -10.38
CA THR A 354 -9.16 21.20 -9.70
C THR A 354 -8.44 20.75 -8.43
N ALA A 355 -9.09 19.93 -7.61
CA ALA A 355 -8.48 19.34 -6.43
C ALA A 355 -7.27 18.46 -6.77
N ARG A 356 -7.35 17.64 -7.83
CA ARG A 356 -6.23 16.81 -8.31
C ARG A 356 -5.03 17.65 -8.74
N ARG A 357 -5.25 18.80 -9.39
CA ARG A 357 -4.17 19.73 -9.75
C ARG A 357 -3.52 20.39 -8.54
N ALA A 358 -4.31 20.70 -7.51
CA ALA A 358 -3.82 21.35 -6.29
C ALA A 358 -3.12 20.39 -5.31
N ALA A 359 -3.53 19.12 -5.28
CA ALA A 359 -3.09 18.14 -4.28
C ALA A 359 -1.56 17.98 -4.14
N PRO A 360 -0.76 17.89 -5.22
CA PRO A 360 0.70 17.78 -5.09
C PRO A 360 1.34 19.01 -4.45
N GLY A 361 0.83 20.21 -4.76
CA GLY A 361 1.34 21.46 -4.20
C GLY A 361 0.94 21.63 -2.74
N TRP A 362 -0.35 21.43 -2.43
CA TRP A 362 -0.88 21.56 -1.07
C TRP A 362 -0.31 20.50 -0.11
N GLY A 363 -0.23 19.25 -0.56
CA GLY A 363 0.26 18.13 0.24
C GLY A 363 1.72 18.23 0.64
N ARG A 364 2.55 18.88 -0.18
CA ARG A 364 3.98 19.10 0.08
C ARG A 364 4.28 20.31 0.97
N LEU A 365 3.30 21.16 1.25
CA LEU A 365 3.54 22.31 2.13
C LEU A 365 3.93 21.83 3.53
N PRO A 366 4.92 22.46 4.20
CA PRO A 366 5.20 22.19 5.60
C PRO A 366 3.95 22.39 6.47
N GLY A 367 3.84 21.64 7.57
CA GLY A 367 2.72 21.75 8.51
C GLY A 367 2.47 23.17 8.99
N ALA A 368 3.53 23.95 9.24
CA ALA A 368 3.45 25.37 9.60
C ALA A 368 2.84 26.25 8.50
N SER A 369 3.14 25.97 7.22
CA SER A 369 2.56 26.68 6.09
C SER A 369 1.06 26.39 5.97
N ARG A 370 0.66 25.12 6.13
CA ARG A 370 -0.76 24.74 6.17
C ARG A 370 -1.48 25.36 7.37
N ALA A 371 -0.85 25.36 8.55
CA ALA A 371 -1.37 26.00 9.75
C ALA A 371 -1.59 27.50 9.57
N ARG A 372 -0.70 28.21 8.87
CA ARG A 372 -0.88 29.62 8.54
C ARG A 372 -2.15 29.86 7.73
N VAL A 373 -2.41 29.02 6.73
CA VAL A 373 -3.63 29.10 5.91
C VAL A 373 -4.88 28.86 6.77
N LEU A 374 -4.86 27.82 7.61
CA LEU A 374 -5.98 27.52 8.52
C LEU A 374 -6.25 28.64 9.54
N ARG A 375 -5.21 29.25 10.10
CA ARG A 375 -5.35 30.42 10.98
C ARG A 375 -5.86 31.64 10.24
N GLY A 376 -5.45 31.84 8.99
CA GLY A 376 -5.99 32.88 8.12
C GLY A 376 -7.49 32.72 7.91
N ALA A 377 -7.95 31.51 7.59
CA ALA A 377 -9.37 31.19 7.47
C ALA A 377 -10.13 31.44 8.79
N ALA A 378 -9.56 31.01 9.93
CA ALA A 378 -10.14 31.24 11.25
C ALA A 378 -10.21 32.72 11.65
N ALA A 379 -9.26 33.54 11.18
CA ALA A 379 -9.25 34.99 11.40
C ALA A 379 -10.37 35.67 10.61
N VAL A 380 -10.56 35.32 9.33
CA VAL A 380 -11.66 35.85 8.50
C VAL A 380 -13.02 35.55 9.13
N LEU A 381 -13.23 34.31 9.60
CA LEU A 381 -14.46 33.92 10.31
C LEU A 381 -14.71 34.76 11.59
N GLY A 382 -13.65 35.25 12.23
CA GLY A 382 -13.74 36.04 13.46
C GLY A 382 -14.01 37.54 13.28
N VAL A 383 -13.87 38.09 12.06
CA VAL A 383 -13.83 39.55 11.82
C VAL A 383 -15.12 40.11 11.19
N GLY A 384 -16.10 39.30 10.77
CA GLY A 384 -17.32 39.92 10.23
C GLY A 384 -18.38 39.04 9.58
N HIS A 385 -18.89 38.01 10.24
CA HIS A 385 -20.20 37.44 9.91
C HIS A 385 -21.08 37.50 11.18
N GLY A 386 -21.84 38.59 11.28
CA GLY A 386 -22.73 38.86 12.40
C GLY A 386 -23.76 37.75 12.61
N THR A 387 -24.45 37.81 13.75
CA THR A 387 -25.68 37.06 14.00
C THR A 387 -26.55 37.04 12.73
N PRO A 388 -26.89 35.87 12.17
CA PRO A 388 -27.79 35.79 11.03
C PRO A 388 -29.11 36.42 11.43
N LYS A 389 -29.49 37.51 10.77
CA LYS A 389 -30.90 37.78 10.59
C LYS A 389 -31.35 36.80 9.51
N ASP A 390 -32.30 35.95 9.86
CA ASP A 390 -33.00 35.02 8.98
C ASP A 390 -32.25 33.71 8.66
N GLY A 391 -32.17 32.82 9.67
CA GLY A 391 -32.02 31.37 9.44
C GLY A 391 -30.75 30.89 8.73
N ASP A 392 -29.76 31.77 8.54
CA ASP A 392 -28.65 31.51 7.63
C ASP A 392 -27.47 30.75 8.28
N SER A 393 -26.81 29.99 7.40
CA SER A 393 -25.88 28.87 7.63
C SER A 393 -24.44 29.25 8.04
N GLY A 394 -24.24 30.36 8.77
CA GLY A 394 -22.90 30.80 9.23
C GLY A 394 -22.29 29.96 10.39
N ASP A 395 -21.01 30.17 10.72
CA ASP A 395 -20.32 29.59 11.90
C ASP A 395 -20.80 30.24 13.22
N THR A 396 -22.11 30.21 13.46
CA THR A 396 -22.80 30.97 14.51
C THR A 396 -22.37 30.58 15.92
N ASP A 397 -21.94 29.35 16.12
CA ASP A 397 -21.45 28.84 17.41
C ASP A 397 -19.92 28.88 17.52
N GLY A 398 -19.21 29.34 16.47
CA GLY A 398 -17.75 29.36 16.37
C GLY A 398 -17.10 27.97 16.31
N SER A 399 -17.87 26.91 16.04
CA SER A 399 -17.37 25.53 16.00
C SER A 399 -16.31 25.33 14.92
N LEU A 400 -16.55 25.85 13.71
CA LEU A 400 -15.61 25.74 12.58
C LEU A 400 -14.35 26.55 12.85
N ARG A 401 -14.48 27.78 13.37
CA ARG A 401 -13.32 28.60 13.77
C ARG A 401 -12.46 27.90 14.81
N ARG A 402 -13.07 27.32 15.85
CA ARG A 402 -12.34 26.57 16.87
C ARG A 402 -11.67 25.32 16.26
N ALA A 403 -12.33 24.61 15.36
CA ALA A 403 -11.76 23.45 14.69
C ALA A 403 -10.57 23.82 13.81
N LEU A 404 -10.67 24.89 13.00
CA LEU A 404 -9.56 25.43 12.21
C LEU A 404 -8.34 25.77 13.08
N LEU A 405 -8.55 26.42 14.24
CA LEU A 405 -7.47 26.74 15.17
C LEU A 405 -6.86 25.49 15.82
N ARG A 406 -7.69 24.52 16.23
CA ARG A 406 -7.23 23.23 16.78
C ARG A 406 -6.37 22.48 15.77
N TRP A 407 -6.85 22.35 14.53
CA TRP A 407 -6.16 21.61 13.47
C TRP A 407 -4.95 22.36 12.92
N ALA A 408 -4.93 23.69 12.94
CA ALA A 408 -3.72 24.47 12.68
C ALA A 408 -2.61 24.17 13.70
N ALA A 409 -2.95 24.17 15.00
CA ALA A 409 -1.99 23.82 16.05
C ALA A 409 -1.50 22.36 15.93
N ARG A 410 -2.38 21.45 15.48
CA ARG A 410 -2.02 20.05 15.25
C ARG A 410 -1.13 19.89 14.01
N ALA A 411 -1.40 20.60 12.93
CA ALA A 411 -0.60 20.55 11.69
C ALA A 411 0.88 20.87 11.93
N GLU A 412 1.19 21.78 12.86
CA GLU A 412 2.57 22.14 13.23
C GLU A 412 3.30 21.07 14.04
N ARG A 413 2.55 20.19 14.71
CA ARG A 413 3.09 19.18 15.64
C ARG A 413 3.05 17.78 15.06
N MET A 414 2.38 17.57 13.93
CA MET A 414 2.34 16.27 13.28
C MET A 414 3.66 16.02 12.56
N GLY A 415 4.42 15.06 13.08
CA GLY A 415 5.66 14.56 12.50
C GLY A 415 5.57 13.06 12.20
N GLY A 416 6.69 12.54 11.69
CA GLY A 416 6.92 11.11 11.57
C GLY A 416 7.32 10.45 12.89
N ALA A 417 7.51 9.14 12.85
CA ALA A 417 8.12 8.36 13.93
C ALA A 417 9.45 7.78 13.47
N VAL A 418 10.35 7.50 14.41
CA VAL A 418 11.59 6.78 14.16
C VAL A 418 11.56 5.54 15.03
N GLN A 419 11.70 4.38 14.40
CA GLN A 419 11.76 3.08 15.07
C GLN A 419 13.15 2.49 14.87
N GLU A 420 13.76 2.03 15.96
CA GLU A 420 15.00 1.23 15.90
C GLU A 420 14.63 -0.18 15.42
N VAL A 421 15.38 -0.69 14.44
CA VAL A 421 15.22 -2.04 13.90
C VAL A 421 16.57 -2.78 13.94
N PRO A 422 16.62 -4.12 13.93
CA PRO A 422 17.86 -4.87 14.16
C PRO A 422 19.05 -4.46 13.27
N GLU A 423 18.79 -3.97 12.06
CA GLU A 423 19.81 -3.56 11.08
C GLU A 423 19.80 -2.05 10.76
N GLY A 424 19.17 -1.22 11.59
CA GLY A 424 19.17 0.23 11.40
C GLY A 424 17.97 0.94 12.01
N ARG A 425 17.41 1.89 11.27
CA ARG A 425 16.25 2.69 11.69
C ARG A 425 15.22 2.77 10.59
N ALA A 426 13.95 2.62 10.95
CA ALA A 426 12.82 2.91 10.09
C ALA A 426 12.31 4.33 10.36
N LEU A 427 12.28 5.17 9.32
CA LEU A 427 11.66 6.49 9.38
C LEU A 427 10.24 6.41 8.81
N MET A 428 9.26 6.53 9.69
CA MET A 428 7.85 6.53 9.33
C MET A 428 7.41 7.96 9.03
N THR A 429 7.01 8.23 7.79
CA THR A 429 6.48 9.54 7.40
C THR A 429 5.00 9.44 7.06
N ARG A 430 4.23 10.48 7.39
CA ARG A 430 2.80 10.55 7.07
C ARG A 430 2.62 11.39 5.81
N ARG A 431 2.00 10.80 4.78
CA ARG A 431 1.65 11.49 3.53
C ARG A 431 0.14 11.70 3.41
N PRO A 432 -0.30 12.80 2.77
CA PRO A 432 -1.72 12.98 2.46
C PRO A 432 -2.19 11.90 1.49
N LEU A 433 -3.46 11.52 1.63
CA LEU A 433 -4.17 10.64 0.70
C LEU A 433 -4.38 11.31 -0.68
N GLY A 434 -4.38 12.64 -0.72
CA GLY A 434 -4.54 13.42 -1.94
C GLY A 434 -5.89 14.13 -1.96
N VAL A 435 -6.84 13.64 -2.78
CA VAL A 435 -8.18 14.23 -2.91
C VAL A 435 -9.19 13.38 -2.16
N LEU A 436 -9.90 14.00 -1.20
CA LEU A 436 -10.96 13.37 -0.41
C LEU A 436 -12.33 13.88 -0.87
N GLY A 437 -13.23 12.96 -1.21
CA GLY A 437 -14.65 13.26 -1.42
C GLY A 437 -15.41 13.14 -0.10
N VAL A 438 -16.21 14.15 0.24
CA VAL A 438 -17.05 14.15 1.44
C VAL A 438 -18.50 14.38 1.01
N ALA A 439 -19.32 13.34 1.14
CA ALA A 439 -20.77 13.42 0.96
C ALA A 439 -21.46 13.41 2.34
N TRP A 440 -22.50 14.21 2.49
CA TRP A 440 -23.11 14.45 3.80
C TRP A 440 -24.62 14.70 3.68
N SER A 441 -25.40 14.16 4.61
CA SER A 441 -26.87 14.17 4.59
C SER A 441 -27.53 15.01 5.69
N TRP A 442 -26.77 15.61 6.62
CA TRP A 442 -27.32 16.32 7.79
C TRP A 442 -27.01 17.85 7.75
N PRO A 443 -27.54 18.69 8.67
CA PRO A 443 -27.24 20.13 8.62
C PRO A 443 -25.96 20.59 9.36
N ARG A 444 -25.49 19.96 10.46
CA ARG A 444 -24.29 20.30 11.30
C ARG A 444 -23.95 19.10 12.24
N PRO A 445 -22.81 18.96 12.99
CA PRO A 445 -21.52 19.68 13.09
C PRO A 445 -20.27 18.86 12.68
N LEU A 446 -20.40 17.64 12.14
CA LEU A 446 -19.25 16.77 11.79
C LEU A 446 -18.36 17.34 10.67
N THR A 447 -18.93 18.12 9.74
CA THR A 447 -18.15 18.81 8.68
C THR A 447 -17.17 19.83 9.25
N SER A 448 -17.48 20.43 10.42
CA SER A 448 -16.60 21.40 11.07
C SER A 448 -15.30 20.79 11.58
N GLU A 449 -15.25 19.48 11.84
CA GLU A 449 -14.02 18.76 12.24
C GLU A 449 -13.36 18.04 11.07
N LEU A 450 -14.15 17.48 10.15
CA LEU A 450 -13.65 16.71 9.02
C LEU A 450 -12.89 17.58 8.01
N LEU A 451 -13.41 18.77 7.69
CA LEU A 451 -12.75 19.62 6.68
C LEU A 451 -11.42 20.19 7.19
N PRO A 452 -11.34 20.80 8.39
CA PRO A 452 -10.07 21.31 8.90
C PRO A 452 -9.03 20.21 9.12
N SER A 453 -9.44 19.01 9.55
CA SER A 453 -8.52 17.88 9.72
C SER A 453 -7.93 17.40 8.39
N ALA A 454 -8.76 17.22 7.37
CA ALA A 454 -8.32 16.83 6.04
C ALA A 454 -7.33 17.85 5.44
N LEU A 455 -7.64 19.14 5.54
CA LEU A 455 -6.78 20.23 5.06
C LEU A 455 -5.47 20.31 5.86
N ALA A 456 -5.53 20.21 7.19
CA ALA A 456 -4.34 20.20 8.06
C ALA A 456 -3.37 19.07 7.74
N LEU A 457 -3.91 17.91 7.32
CA LEU A 457 -3.16 16.74 6.89
C LEU A 457 -2.62 16.84 5.45
N GLY A 458 -2.90 17.93 4.74
CA GLY A 458 -2.40 18.16 3.38
C GLY A 458 -3.28 17.55 2.28
N ASN A 459 -4.51 17.15 2.58
CA ASN A 459 -5.47 16.68 1.58
C ASN A 459 -6.22 17.86 0.96
N CYS A 460 -6.59 17.72 -0.31
CA CYS A 460 -7.62 18.53 -0.93
C CYS A 460 -8.98 17.87 -0.69
N VAL A 461 -10.04 18.67 -0.55
CA VAL A 461 -11.37 18.15 -0.22
C VAL A 461 -12.39 18.64 -1.25
N VAL A 462 -13.23 17.73 -1.73
CA VAL A 462 -14.41 18.01 -2.55
C VAL A 462 -15.63 17.65 -1.72
N VAL A 463 -16.52 18.61 -1.48
CA VAL A 463 -17.68 18.44 -0.61
C VAL A 463 -18.96 18.46 -1.43
N VAL A 464 -19.79 17.43 -1.28
CA VAL A 464 -21.13 17.36 -1.86
C VAL A 464 -22.16 17.60 -0.75
N ALA A 465 -22.90 18.69 -0.86
CA ALA A 465 -23.93 19.08 0.09
C ALA A 465 -25.27 18.37 -0.21
N PRO A 466 -26.13 18.14 0.79
CA PRO A 466 -27.39 17.44 0.58
C PRO A 466 -28.37 18.26 -0.28
N PRO A 467 -29.15 17.62 -1.17
CA PRO A 467 -30.18 18.28 -1.96
C PRO A 467 -31.27 18.83 -1.02
N GLY A 468 -31.51 20.15 -1.07
CA GLY A 468 -32.51 20.83 -0.25
C GLY A 468 -31.97 21.92 0.67
N VAL A 469 -30.65 22.02 0.89
CA VAL A 469 -30.04 23.21 1.52
C VAL A 469 -29.82 24.27 0.45
N VAL A 470 -30.92 24.83 -0.06
CA VAL A 470 -30.90 26.00 -0.95
C VAL A 470 -30.70 27.25 -0.09
N GLY A 471 -29.48 27.37 0.45
CA GLY A 471 -28.97 28.58 1.09
C GLY A 471 -27.66 29.00 0.39
N PRO A 472 -27.20 30.26 0.56
CA PRO A 472 -26.10 30.87 -0.21
C PRO A 472 -24.72 30.18 -0.08
N ALA A 473 -24.62 29.06 0.64
CA ALA A 473 -23.43 28.21 0.71
C ALA A 473 -23.08 27.52 -0.63
N GLN A 474 -23.97 27.51 -1.62
CA GLN A 474 -23.63 27.13 -3.00
C GLN A 474 -22.85 28.24 -3.70
N ARG A 475 -21.56 28.33 -3.36
CA ARG A 475 -20.42 28.75 -4.20
C ARG A 475 -19.29 29.22 -3.28
N LEU A 476 -18.50 28.29 -2.75
CA LEU A 476 -17.08 28.57 -2.52
C LEU A 476 -16.45 28.77 -3.92
N ARG A 477 -16.60 29.99 -4.44
CA ARG A 477 -16.09 30.43 -5.75
C ARG A 477 -14.57 30.51 -5.70
N LYS A 478 -13.95 29.87 -6.70
CA LYS A 478 -12.61 30.05 -7.31
C LYS A 478 -11.41 30.23 -6.38
#